data_AF-A0A9X5CCS4-F1
#
_entry.id   AF-A0A9X5CCS4-F1
#
_cell.length_a   1.000
_cell.length_b   1.000
_cell.length_c   1.000
_cell.angle_alpha   90.00
_cell.angle_beta   90.00
_cell.angle_gamma   90.00
#
_symmetry.space_group_name_H-M   'P 1'
#
loop_
_entity.id
_entity.type
_entity.pdbx_description
1 polymer ?
#
loop_
_entity_poly.entity_id
_entity_poly.type
_entity_poly.pdbx_seq_one_letter_code
_entity_poly.pdbx_strand_id
1 'polypeptide(L)'
;MNYPICGDLCRRKRRTLSRFWLASDSENRTLNFNNMIPVHEKFIYLLNIKVSPSDNAGTAYYKKMSAKQLSYCQRNQDAIIRKVNKLYEMITSGKANHLLKRRCCDFTRLEAVLQKKMQ
;
A
#
# COMPACT_ATOMS: atom_id res chain seq x y z
N MET A 1 14.18 -8.48 3.41
CA MET A 1 12.86 -8.71 4.04
C MET A 1 11.97 -7.55 3.65
N ASN A 2 10.91 -7.79 2.87
CA ASN A 2 9.95 -6.75 2.50
C ASN A 2 8.93 -6.60 3.63
N TYR A 3 8.98 -5.49 4.35
CA TYR A 3 8.00 -5.19 5.39
C TYR A 3 6.84 -4.37 4.78
N PRO A 4 5.58 -4.80 4.97
CA PRO A 4 4.42 -4.05 4.47
C PRO A 4 4.24 -2.77 5.30
N ILE A 5 4.33 -1.61 4.64
CA ILE A 5 4.00 -0.30 5.21
C ILE A 5 2.69 0.12 4.56
N CYS A 6 1.63 0.28 5.36
CA CYS A 6 0.57 1.31 5.26
C CYS A 6 -0.78 0.82 5.84
N GLY A 7 -0.93 0.82 7.16
CA GLY A 7 -2.24 0.67 7.84
C GLY A 7 -2.91 2.00 8.19
N ASP A 8 -2.14 3.08 8.32
CA ASP A 8 -2.61 4.32 8.98
C ASP A 8 -3.08 5.45 8.04
N LEU A 9 -3.08 5.27 6.72
CA LEU A 9 -3.70 6.25 5.80
C LEU A 9 -5.25 6.22 5.85
N CYS A 10 -5.84 5.19 6.49
CA CYS A 10 -7.21 4.78 6.25
C CYS A 10 -8.27 5.42 7.19
N ARG A 11 -7.89 6.31 8.13
CA ARG A 11 -8.86 6.77 9.15
C ARG A 11 -9.69 8.01 8.80
N ARG A 12 -9.38 8.80 7.76
CA ARG A 12 -10.02 10.13 7.60
C ARG A 12 -10.88 10.39 6.37
N LYS A 13 -10.82 9.61 5.28
CA LYS A 13 -11.81 9.69 4.18
C LYS A 13 -11.95 8.33 3.51
N ARG A 14 -13.12 7.69 3.66
CA ARG A 14 -13.53 6.55 2.84
C ARG A 14 -13.51 6.98 1.38
N ARG A 15 -12.57 6.46 0.58
CA ARG A 15 -12.68 6.22 -0.87
C ARG A 15 -11.41 5.56 -1.42
N THR A 16 -11.59 4.32 -1.89
CA THR A 16 -10.74 3.52 -2.79
C THR A 16 -9.41 2.96 -2.27
N LEU A 17 -8.58 3.75 -1.57
CA LEU A 17 -7.27 3.25 -1.09
C LEU A 17 -7.35 2.27 0.08
N SER A 18 -8.50 2.17 0.74
CA SER A 18 -8.73 1.24 1.85
C SER A 18 -8.70 -0.24 1.43
N ARG A 19 -8.76 -0.52 0.13
CA ARG A 19 -8.76 -1.90 -0.38
C ARG A 19 -7.38 -2.36 -0.86
N PHE A 20 -6.46 -1.46 -1.19
CA PHE A 20 -5.21 -1.82 -1.87
C PHE A 20 -3.97 -1.54 -1.02
N TRP A 21 -3.12 -2.55 -0.81
CA TRP A 21 -1.85 -2.41 -0.11
C TRP A 21 -0.73 -2.04 -1.06
N LEU A 22 0.14 -1.12 -0.63
CA LEU A 22 1.29 -0.67 -1.39
C LEU A 22 2.55 -1.36 -0.87
N ALA A 23 3.33 -1.95 -1.78
CA ALA A 23 4.68 -2.39 -1.45
C ALA A 23 5.60 -1.15 -1.41
N SER A 24 6.27 -0.96 -0.28
CA SER A 24 7.38 -0.01 -0.16
C SER A 24 8.68 -0.78 -0.29
N ASP A 25 9.60 -0.26 -1.11
CA ASP A 25 10.99 -0.72 -1.15
C ASP A 25 11.74 -0.18 0.09
N SER A 26 12.68 -0.97 0.61
CA SER A 26 13.46 -0.65 1.81
C SER A 26 14.62 0.30 1.54
N GLU A 27 15.13 0.35 0.31
CA GLU A 27 16.25 1.25 -0.06
C GLU A 27 15.75 2.57 -0.66
N ASN A 28 14.77 2.49 -1.57
CA ASN A 28 14.18 3.66 -2.18
C ASN A 28 12.81 3.94 -1.57
N ARG A 29 12.64 5.14 -1.01
CA ARG A 29 11.41 5.66 -0.36
C ARG A 29 10.26 5.85 -1.37
N THR A 30 9.97 4.84 -2.18
CA THR A 30 9.06 4.88 -3.32
C THR A 30 7.97 3.86 -3.11
N LEU A 31 6.73 4.31 -3.31
CA LEU A 31 5.55 3.44 -3.28
C LEU A 31 5.37 2.81 -4.66
N ASN A 32 5.37 1.48 -4.72
CA ASN A 32 5.14 0.76 -5.97
C ASN A 32 3.64 0.49 -6.18
N PHE A 33 2.98 1.38 -6.91
CA PHE A 33 1.55 1.25 -7.23
C PHE A 33 1.24 0.12 -8.21
N ASN A 34 2.22 -0.32 -9.01
CA ASN A 34 2.00 -1.40 -9.98
C ASN A 34 1.76 -2.74 -9.28
N ASN A 35 2.37 -2.92 -8.10
CA ASN A 35 2.27 -4.14 -7.31
C ASN A 35 1.24 -4.03 -6.18
N MET A 36 0.26 -3.14 -6.32
CA MET A 36 -0.77 -3.01 -5.31
C MET A 36 -1.72 -4.22 -5.32
N ILE A 37 -2.16 -4.68 -4.14
CA ILE A 37 -3.00 -5.86 -4.00
C ILE A 37 -4.26 -5.57 -3.19
N PRO A 38 -5.43 -6.11 -3.59
CA PRO A 38 -6.63 -6.00 -2.80
C PRO A 38 -6.52 -6.88 -1.55
N VAL A 39 -6.83 -6.34 -0.37
CA VAL A 39 -6.78 -7.07 0.92
C VAL A 39 -8.02 -6.74 1.75
N HIS A 40 -8.57 -7.76 2.39
CA HIS A 40 -9.68 -7.60 3.34
C HIS A 40 -9.18 -7.18 4.72
N GLU A 41 -9.93 -6.34 5.44
CA GLU A 41 -9.55 -5.80 6.76
C GLU A 41 -9.18 -6.87 7.78
N LYS A 42 -9.83 -8.04 7.71
CA LYS A 42 -9.53 -9.22 8.56
C LYS A 42 -8.08 -9.73 8.45
N PHE A 43 -7.38 -9.40 7.37
CA PHE A 43 -5.98 -9.81 7.14
C PHE A 43 -5.00 -8.64 7.35
N ILE A 44 -5.48 -7.51 7.83
CA ILE A 44 -4.68 -6.31 8.09
C ILE A 44 -4.28 -6.31 9.56
N TYR A 45 -2.97 -6.27 9.80
CA TYR A 45 -2.41 -6.09 11.14
C TYR A 45 -1.76 -4.71 11.25
N LEU A 46 -2.11 -3.97 12.29
CA LEU A 46 -1.52 -2.65 12.54
C LEU A 46 -0.09 -2.82 13.08
N LEU A 47 0.85 -2.15 12.43
CA LEU A 47 2.23 -2.12 12.87
C LEU A 47 2.43 -1.03 13.93
N ASN A 48 2.91 -1.40 15.11
CA ASN A 48 3.28 -0.43 16.12
C ASN A 48 4.63 0.23 15.77
N ILE A 49 4.56 1.46 15.28
CA ILE A 49 5.73 2.27 14.91
C ILE A 49 6.24 3.18 16.05
N LYS A 50 5.65 3.13 17.26
CA LYS A 50 6.13 3.90 18.40
C LYS A 50 7.42 3.28 18.94
N VAL A 51 8.47 4.10 19.02
CA VAL A 51 9.76 3.73 19.60
C VAL A 51 9.59 3.56 21.12
N SER A 52 9.99 2.40 21.63
CA SER A 52 10.00 2.06 23.05
C SER A 52 11.45 2.06 23.58
N PRO A 53 11.68 2.41 24.86
CA PRO A 53 13.00 2.25 25.49
C PRO A 53 13.51 0.81 25.49
N SER A 54 12.61 -0.18 25.41
CA SER A 54 12.94 -1.62 25.32
C SER A 54 13.28 -2.11 23.90
N ASP A 55 13.20 -1.26 22.88
CA ASP A 55 13.55 -1.66 21.51
C ASP A 55 15.07 -1.80 21.35
N ASN A 56 15.50 -2.87 20.66
CA ASN A 56 16.89 -2.95 20.20
C ASN A 56 17.18 -1.86 19.15
N ALA A 57 18.46 -1.59 18.89
CA ALA A 57 18.90 -0.53 17.98
C ALA A 57 18.30 -0.67 16.56
N GLY A 58 18.19 -1.90 16.04
CA GLY A 58 17.62 -2.16 14.71
C GLY A 58 16.11 -1.89 14.66
N THR A 59 15.36 -2.35 15.66
CA THR A 59 13.92 -2.09 15.79
C THR A 59 13.63 -0.61 15.96
N ALA A 60 14.40 0.10 16.79
CA ALA A 60 14.26 1.54 16.97
C ALA A 60 14.54 2.31 15.67
N TYR A 61 15.58 1.91 14.92
CA TYR A 61 15.88 2.49 13.61
C TYR A 61 14.74 2.28 12.61
N TYR A 62 14.26 1.05 12.50
CA TYR A 62 13.16 0.69 11.61
C TYR A 62 11.87 1.46 11.93
N LYS A 63 11.52 1.58 13.22
CA LYS A 63 10.36 2.36 13.68
C LYS A 63 10.50 3.85 13.35
N LYS A 64 11.67 4.44 13.56
CA LYS A 64 11.96 5.84 13.19
C LYS A 64 11.83 6.07 11.67
N MET A 65 12.33 5.13 10.86
CA MET A 65 12.21 5.20 9.41
C MET A 65 10.74 5.10 8.97
N SER A 66 10.01 4.12 9.51
CA SER A 66 8.59 3.90 9.23
C SER A 66 7.74 5.12 9.58
N ALA A 67 8.02 5.79 10.70
CA ALA A 67 7.35 7.03 11.08
C ALA A 67 7.59 8.16 10.06
N LYS A 68 8.83 8.33 9.58
CA LYS A 68 9.15 9.33 8.53
C LYS A 68 8.41 9.04 7.22
N GLN A 69 8.36 7.77 6.82
CA GLN A 69 7.65 7.33 5.62
C GLN A 69 6.14 7.57 5.76
N LEU A 70 5.56 7.27 6.93
CA LEU A 70 4.14 7.53 7.22
C LEU A 70 3.82 9.03 7.12
N SER A 71 4.63 9.89 7.75
CA SER A 71 4.43 11.34 7.68
C SER A 71 4.55 11.88 6.24
N TYR A 72 5.40 11.29 5.40
CA TYR A 72 5.45 11.63 3.97
C TYR A 72 4.17 11.21 3.26
N CYS A 73 3.69 9.99 3.49
CA CYS A 73 2.46 9.48 2.87
C CYS A 73 1.23 10.30 3.29
N GLN A 74 1.14 10.71 4.55
CA GLN A 74 0.05 11.55 5.05
C GLN A 74 0.06 12.94 4.40
N ARG A 75 1.23 13.58 4.29
CA ARG A 75 1.35 14.90 3.64
C ARG A 75 1.04 14.86 2.14
N ASN A 76 1.31 13.75 1.47
CA ASN A 76 1.09 13.58 0.03
C ASN A 76 -0.14 12.73 -0.29
N GLN A 77 -1.02 12.48 0.69
CA GLN A 77 -2.09 11.50 0.59
C GLN A 77 -2.95 11.75 -0.65
N ASP A 78 -3.42 12.98 -0.87
CA ASP A 78 -4.29 13.30 -2.01
C ASP A 78 -3.62 13.02 -3.37
N ALA A 79 -2.32 13.31 -3.49
CA ALA A 79 -1.57 13.03 -4.72
C ALA A 79 -1.42 11.52 -4.95
N ILE A 80 -1.17 10.75 -3.87
CA ILE A 80 -1.09 9.29 -3.90
C ILE A 80 -2.45 8.71 -4.32
N ILE A 81 -3.55 9.15 -3.70
CA ILE A 81 -4.92 8.67 -4.03
C ILE A 81 -5.22 8.91 -5.51
N ARG A 82 -4.99 10.13 -6.01
CA ARG A 82 -5.25 10.47 -7.42
C ARG A 82 -4.45 9.60 -8.37
N LYS A 83 -3.18 9.35 -8.07
CA LYS A 83 -2.29 8.54 -8.93
C LYS A 83 -2.70 7.07 -8.94
N VAL A 84 -3.06 6.52 -7.78
CA VAL A 84 -3.53 5.14 -7.64
C VAL A 84 -4.84 4.92 -8.38
N ASN A 85 -5.83 5.80 -8.19
CA ASN A 85 -7.12 5.69 -8.87
C ASN A 85 -6.96 5.76 -10.39
N LYS A 86 -6.15 6.71 -10.88
CA LYS A 86 -5.86 6.84 -12.32
C LYS A 86 -5.18 5.58 -12.88
N LEU A 87 -4.24 4.99 -12.16
CA LEU A 87 -3.59 3.74 -12.57
C LEU A 87 -4.60 2.60 -12.61
N TYR A 88 -5.41 2.45 -11.57
CA TYR A 88 -6.44 1.42 -11.48
C TYR A 88 -7.44 1.51 -12.64
N GLU A 89 -8.00 2.70 -12.88
CA GLU A 89 -8.94 2.95 -13.98
C GLU A 89 -8.30 2.66 -15.34
N MET A 90 -7.04 3.05 -15.55
CA MET A 90 -6.32 2.80 -16.80
C MET A 90 -6.12 1.31 -17.08
N ILE A 91 -5.75 0.52 -16.05
CA ILE A 91 -5.57 -0.93 -16.18
C ILE A 91 -6.90 -1.64 -16.38
N THR A 92 -7.92 -1.32 -15.58
CA THR A 92 -9.22 -2.01 -15.60
C THR A 92 -10.10 -1.66 -16.79
N SER A 93 -10.00 -0.42 -17.31
CA SER A 93 -10.71 -0.03 -18.54
C SER A 93 -10.13 -0.64 -19.82
N GLY A 94 -9.03 -1.39 -19.74
CA GLY A 94 -8.36 -1.98 -20.91
C GLY A 94 -7.62 -0.97 -21.79
N LYS A 95 -7.56 0.31 -21.40
CA LYS A 95 -6.90 1.39 -22.16
C LYS A 95 -5.39 1.47 -21.91
N ALA A 96 -4.85 0.66 -21.01
CA ALA A 96 -3.43 0.64 -20.70
C ALA A 96 -2.58 0.00 -21.80
N ASN A 97 -1.39 0.55 -22.03
CA ASN A 97 -0.38 -0.08 -22.88
C ASN A 97 -0.02 -1.48 -22.34
N HIS A 98 0.17 -2.45 -23.25
CA HIS A 98 0.60 -3.81 -22.95
C HIS A 98 1.81 -3.88 -22.01
N LEU A 99 2.81 -3.00 -22.18
CA LEU A 99 4.00 -2.96 -21.31
C LEU A 99 3.68 -2.59 -19.87
N LEU A 100 2.73 -1.65 -19.68
CA LEU A 100 2.27 -1.24 -18.36
C LEU A 100 1.46 -2.36 -17.71
N LYS A 101 0.53 -2.96 -18.48
CA LYS A 101 -0.28 -4.09 -18.03
C LYS A 101 0.58 -5.29 -17.59
N ARG A 102 1.68 -5.57 -18.30
CA ARG A 102 2.63 -6.64 -17.93
C ARG A 102 3.39 -6.39 -16.63
N ARG A 103 3.62 -5.12 -16.26
CA ARG A 103 4.32 -4.75 -15.02
C ARG A 103 3.39 -4.63 -13.82
N CYS A 104 2.10 -4.37 -14.06
CA CYS A 104 1.09 -4.27 -13.01
C CYS A 104 0.53 -5.63 -12.63
N CYS A 105 0.11 -5.76 -11.37
CA CYS A 105 -0.75 -6.87 -10.96
C CYS A 105 -2.08 -6.84 -11.71
N ASP A 106 -2.64 -8.03 -11.96
CA ASP A 106 -3.99 -8.16 -12.51
C ASP A 106 -5.01 -7.88 -11.39
N PHE A 107 -5.41 -6.62 -11.26
CA PHE A 107 -6.30 -6.18 -10.19
C PHE A 107 -7.65 -6.90 -10.23
N THR A 108 -8.24 -7.07 -11.42
CA THR A 108 -9.53 -7.75 -11.59
C THR A 108 -9.47 -9.19 -11.11
N ARG A 109 -8.40 -9.91 -11.46
CA ARG A 109 -8.20 -11.29 -11.02
C ARG A 109 -7.97 -11.39 -9.51
N LEU A 110 -7.18 -10.47 -8.94
CA LEU A 110 -6.92 -10.46 -7.50
C LEU A 110 -8.17 -10.15 -6.68
N GLU A 111 -9.03 -9.24 -7.15
CA GLU A 111 -10.31 -8.93 -6.50
C GLU A 111 -11.25 -10.14 -6.52
N ALA A 112 -11.33 -10.86 -7.63
CA ALA A 112 -12.13 -12.09 -7.74
C ALA A 112 -11.64 -13.19 -6.79
N VAL A 113 -10.32 -13.37 -6.68
CA VAL A 113 -9.72 -14.32 -5.72
C VAL A 113 -10.01 -13.92 -4.28
N LEU A 114 -9.90 -12.62 -3.96
CA LEU A 114 -10.22 -12.12 -2.63
C LEU A 114 -11.70 -12.38 -2.28
N GLN A 115 -12.62 -12.10 -3.20
CA GLN A 115 -14.05 -12.35 -3.02
C GLN A 115 -14.34 -13.84 -2.78
N LYS A 116 -13.72 -14.73 -3.54
CA LYS A 116 -13.85 -16.18 -3.34
C LYS A 116 -13.32 -16.65 -1.98
N LYS A 117 -12.28 -16.02 -1.44
CA LYS A 117 -11.76 -16.32 -0.09
C LYS A 117 -12.61 -15.75 1.05
N MET A 118 -13.57 -14.87 0.73
CA MET A 118 -14.48 -14.26 1.71
C MET A 118 -15.83 -14.98 1.78
N GLN A 119 -16.16 -15.79 0.76
CA GLN A 119 -17.26 -16.75 0.78
C GLN A 119 -16.88 -17.97 1.62
#